data_AF-A0A974BRS3-F1
#
_entry.id   AF-A0A974BRS3-F1
#
_cell.length_a   1.000
_cell.length_b   1.000
_cell.length_c   1.000
_cell.angle_alpha   90.00
_cell.angle_beta   90.00
_cell.angle_gamma   90.00
#
_symmetry.space_group_name_H-M   'P 1'
#
loop_
_entity.id
_entity.type
_entity.pdbx_description
1 polymer ?
#
loop_
_entity_poly.entity_id
_entity_poly.type
_entity_poly.pdbx_seq_one_letter_code
_entity_poly.pdbx_strand_id
1 'polypeptide(L)'
;MLLISCPTDHLNDKKRVELDERALNLSSMEEECRKAINLATKNYNEALALEASEHKRLRNQQEQDDNFAEIFNHLTGDILTENPAAASSSYGPHRVIPDRWKGMSPEQLQAIRETQDQQCQEKQVGV
;
A
#
# COMPACT_ATOMS: atom_id res chain seq x y z
N MET A 1 27.78 -71.24 49.47
CA MET A 1 27.51 -70.30 50.58
C MET A 1 26.56 -69.26 50.03
N LEU A 2 25.27 -69.37 50.39
CA LEU A 2 24.22 -68.49 49.87
C LEU A 2 24.49 -67.06 50.34
N LEU A 3 24.71 -66.15 49.41
CA LEU A 3 24.78 -64.71 49.66
C LEU A 3 23.39 -64.26 50.08
N ILE A 4 23.14 -64.18 51.38
CA ILE A 4 21.94 -63.54 51.91
C ILE A 4 22.15 -62.03 51.68
N SER A 5 21.53 -61.49 50.64
CA SER A 5 21.45 -60.05 50.41
C SER A 5 20.95 -59.35 51.67
N CYS A 6 21.63 -58.28 52.06
CA CYS A 6 21.29 -57.48 53.23
C CYS A 6 19.94 -56.78 52.97
N PRO A 7 18.99 -56.75 53.92
CA PRO A 7 17.68 -56.07 53.76
C PRO A 7 17.77 -54.61 53.27
N THR A 8 18.89 -53.94 53.52
CA THR A 8 19.20 -52.59 53.05
C THR A 8 19.40 -52.50 51.53
N ASP A 9 19.95 -53.54 50.90
CA ASP A 9 20.19 -53.58 49.45
C ASP A 9 18.88 -53.61 48.68
N HIS A 10 17.92 -54.43 49.13
CA HIS A 10 16.59 -54.50 48.50
C HIS A 10 15.83 -53.16 48.58
N LEU A 11 15.96 -52.44 49.70
CA LEU A 11 15.35 -51.12 49.84
C LEU A 11 16.00 -50.09 48.90
N ASN A 12 17.32 -50.17 48.71
CA ASN A 12 18.03 -49.30 47.77
C ASN A 12 17.63 -49.61 46.32
N ASP A 13 17.49 -50.88 45.95
CA ASP A 13 17.05 -51.26 44.60
C ASP A 13 15.64 -50.75 44.30
N LYS A 14 14.71 -50.85 45.26
CA LYS A 14 13.36 -50.26 45.13
C LYS A 14 13.40 -48.75 44.91
N LYS A 15 14.24 -48.04 45.66
CA LYS A 15 14.42 -46.59 45.48
C LYS A 15 15.02 -46.23 44.12
N ARG A 16 15.93 -47.05 43.59
CA ARG A 16 16.51 -46.84 42.25
C ARG A 16 15.46 -46.96 41.17
N VAL A 17 14.61 -47.99 41.25
CA VAL A 17 13.48 -48.16 40.32
C VAL A 17 12.52 -46.97 40.40
N GLU A 18 12.15 -46.51 41.60
CA GLU A 18 11.27 -45.34 41.76
C GLU A 18 11.88 -44.05 41.17
N LEU A 19 13.19 -43.84 41.36
CA LEU A 19 13.89 -42.69 40.80
C LEU A 19 13.97 -42.76 39.27
N ASP A 20 14.22 -43.94 38.70
CA ASP A 20 14.24 -44.16 37.26
C ASP A 20 12.85 -43.92 36.64
N GLU A 21 11.78 -44.43 37.26
CA GLU A 21 10.39 -44.16 36.84
C GLU A 21 10.08 -42.66 36.88
N ARG A 22 10.49 -41.97 37.95
CA ARG A 22 10.32 -40.53 38.07
C ARG A 22 11.11 -39.77 37.01
N ALA A 23 12.34 -40.19 36.71
CA ALA A 23 13.17 -39.58 35.68
C ALA A 23 12.54 -39.71 34.28
N LEU A 24 11.99 -40.89 33.97
CA LEU A 24 11.26 -41.13 32.72
C LEU A 24 10.01 -40.24 32.61
N ASN A 25 9.22 -40.15 33.69
CA ASN A 25 8.03 -39.29 33.72
C ASN A 25 8.38 -37.82 33.50
N LEU A 26 9.41 -37.31 34.20
CA LEU A 26 9.87 -35.93 34.02
C LEU A 26 10.35 -35.67 32.59
N SER A 27 11.13 -36.58 32.01
CA SER A 27 11.58 -36.45 30.62
C SER A 27 10.43 -36.44 29.62
N SER A 28 9.39 -37.26 29.83
CA SER A 28 8.19 -37.24 28.98
C SER A 28 7.44 -35.92 29.08
N MET A 29 7.27 -35.40 30.30
CA MET A 29 6.60 -34.11 30.51
C MET A 29 7.37 -32.95 29.90
N GLU A 30 8.70 -32.92 30.01
CA GLU A 30 9.54 -31.91 29.37
C GLU A 30 9.40 -31.95 27.85
N GLU A 31 9.35 -33.15 27.27
CA GLU A 31 9.17 -33.32 25.83
C GLU A 31 7.81 -32.83 25.34
N GLU A 32 6.75 -33.11 26.11
CA GLU A 32 5.40 -32.61 25.84
C GLU A 32 5.34 -31.09 25.93
N CYS A 33 5.93 -30.49 26.98
CA CYS A 33 6.03 -29.04 27.12
C CYS A 33 6.80 -28.42 25.94
N ARG A 34 7.91 -29.02 25.52
CA ARG A 34 8.70 -28.55 24.38
C ARG A 34 7.89 -28.59 23.08
N LYS A 35 7.15 -29.67 22.84
CA LYS A 35 6.24 -29.80 21.68
C LYS A 35 5.13 -28.74 21.73
N ALA A 36 4.54 -28.51 22.90
CA ALA A 36 3.47 -27.52 23.08
C ALA A 36 3.97 -26.10 22.79
N ILE A 37 5.16 -25.73 23.29
CA ILE A 37 5.78 -24.43 23.03
C ILE A 37 6.07 -24.28 21.53
N ASN A 38 6.70 -25.28 20.90
CA ASN A 38 7.01 -25.24 19.48
C ASN A 38 5.76 -25.09 18.61
N LEU A 39 4.67 -25.78 18.96
CA LEU A 39 3.39 -25.65 18.27
C LEU A 39 2.80 -24.25 18.45
N ALA A 40 2.82 -23.70 19.67
CA ALA A 40 2.34 -22.35 19.94
C ALA A 40 3.14 -21.30 19.15
N THR A 41 4.47 -21.41 19.10
CA THR A 41 5.34 -20.52 18.32
C THR A 41 5.09 -20.65 16.83
N LYS A 42 4.91 -21.88 16.33
CA LYS A 42 4.56 -22.11 14.92
C LYS A 42 3.25 -21.41 14.57
N ASN A 43 2.19 -21.64 15.34
CA ASN A 43 0.88 -21.05 15.10
C ASN A 43 0.93 -19.52 15.14
N TYR A 44 1.71 -18.95 16.08
CA TYR A 44 1.91 -17.51 16.17
C TYR A 44 2.62 -16.94 14.92
N ASN A 45 3.69 -17.60 14.48
CA ASN A 45 4.42 -17.18 13.28
C ASN A 45 3.57 -17.29 12.01
N GLU A 46 2.73 -18.32 11.91
CA GLU A 46 1.76 -18.47 10.81
C GLU A 46 0.73 -17.33 10.81
N ALA A 47 0.18 -16.99 11.97
CA ALA A 47 -0.75 -15.86 12.09
C ALA A 47 -0.07 -14.52 11.72
N LEU A 48 1.16 -14.30 12.18
CA LEU A 48 1.94 -13.10 11.86
C LEU A 48 2.26 -13.01 10.36
N ALA A 49 2.61 -14.13 9.73
CA ALA A 49 2.87 -14.18 8.29
C ALA A 49 1.61 -13.85 7.47
N LEU A 50 0.45 -14.36 7.90
CA LEU A 50 -0.84 -14.04 7.28
C LEU A 50 -1.16 -12.55 7.41
N GLU A 51 -1.06 -11.98 8.61
CA GLU A 51 -1.28 -10.56 8.86
C GLU A 51 -0.35 -9.69 8.00
N ALA A 52 0.95 -10.02 7.97
CA ALA A 52 1.92 -9.30 7.15
C ALA A 52 1.59 -9.35 5.65
N SER A 53 1.10 -10.51 5.17
CA SER A 53 0.69 -10.68 3.77
C SER A 53 -0.54 -9.85 3.42
N GLU A 54 -1.55 -9.79 4.30
CA GLU A 54 -2.74 -8.95 4.11
C GLU A 54 -2.39 -7.46 4.17
N HIS A 55 -1.55 -7.04 5.12
CA HIS A 55 -1.07 -5.66 5.18
C HIS A 55 -0.28 -5.27 3.93
N LYS A 56 0.50 -6.18 3.35
CA LYS A 56 1.20 -5.94 2.09
C LYS A 56 0.22 -5.82 0.93
N ARG A 57 -0.79 -6.70 0.86
CA ARG A 57 -1.83 -6.65 -0.16
C ARG A 57 -2.59 -5.32 -0.14
N LEU A 58 -3.00 -4.87 1.04
CA LEU A 58 -3.70 -3.60 1.22
C LEU A 58 -2.83 -2.39 0.84
N ARG A 59 -1.56 -2.38 1.26
CA ARG A 59 -0.62 -1.32 0.87
C ARG A 59 -0.43 -1.25 -0.64
N ASN A 60 -0.23 -2.40 -1.28
CA ASN A 60 -0.11 -2.44 -2.73
C ASN A 60 -1.39 -1.93 -3.42
N GLN A 61 -2.57 -2.28 -2.91
CA GLN A 61 -3.83 -1.78 -3.45
C GLN A 61 -3.91 -0.25 -3.33
N GLN A 62 -3.61 0.29 -2.14
CA GLN A 62 -3.61 1.72 -1.91
C GLN A 62 -2.62 2.45 -2.83
N GLU A 63 -1.41 1.92 -3.00
CA GLU A 63 -0.42 2.49 -3.92
C GLU A 63 -0.93 2.50 -5.37
N GLN A 64 -1.61 1.44 -5.82
CA GLN A 64 -2.20 1.42 -7.17
C GLN A 64 -3.32 2.46 -7.32
N ASP A 65 -4.17 2.61 -6.30
CA ASP A 65 -5.24 3.59 -6.31
C ASP A 65 -4.69 5.02 -6.32
N ASP A 66 -3.66 5.31 -5.53
CA ASP A 66 -2.96 6.60 -5.50
C ASP A 66 -2.29 6.91 -6.84
N ASN A 67 -1.58 5.92 -7.41
CA ASN A 67 -0.95 6.06 -8.73
C ASN A 67 -2.00 6.33 -9.82
N PHE A 68 -3.14 5.63 -9.77
CA PHE A 68 -4.22 5.86 -10.72
C PHE A 68 -4.82 7.25 -10.58
N ALA A 69 -5.03 7.72 -9.35
CA ALA A 69 -5.53 9.06 -9.08
C ALA A 69 -4.55 10.13 -9.58
N GLU A 70 -3.24 9.95 -9.37
CA GLU A 70 -2.21 10.85 -9.89
C GLU A 70 -2.25 10.93 -11.42
N ILE A 71 -2.25 9.78 -12.11
CA ILE A 71 -2.33 9.71 -13.57
C ILE A 71 -3.61 10.37 -14.07
N PHE A 72 -4.76 10.09 -13.45
CA PHE A 72 -6.04 10.66 -13.84
C PHE A 72 -6.07 12.18 -13.67
N ASN A 73 -5.55 12.68 -12.55
CA ASN A 73 -5.47 14.11 -12.26
C ASN A 73 -4.56 14.83 -13.25
N HIS A 74 -3.43 14.22 -13.63
CA HIS A 74 -2.56 14.79 -14.66
C HIS A 74 -3.23 14.80 -16.03
N LEU A 75 -3.87 13.70 -16.41
CA LEU A 75 -4.54 13.56 -17.71
C LEU A 75 -5.70 14.56 -17.86
N THR A 76 -6.47 14.78 -16.79
CA THR A 76 -7.64 15.66 -16.81
C THR A 76 -7.34 17.10 -16.39
N GLY A 77 -6.16 17.35 -15.82
CA GLY A 77 -5.75 18.67 -15.35
C GLY A 77 -5.44 19.67 -16.47
N ASP A 78 -5.43 20.95 -16.11
CA ASP A 78 -5.26 22.07 -17.05
C ASP A 78 -3.91 22.09 -17.77
N ILE A 79 -2.89 21.40 -17.23
CA ILE A 79 -1.56 21.35 -17.81
C ILE A 79 -1.55 20.54 -19.11
N LEU A 80 -2.05 19.29 -19.08
CA LEU A 80 -2.04 18.40 -20.25
C LEU A 80 -3.24 18.63 -21.18
N THR A 81 -4.39 19.03 -20.64
CA THR A 81 -5.56 19.38 -21.47
C THR A 81 -5.43 20.74 -22.16
N GLU A 82 -4.42 21.52 -21.74
CA GLU A 82 -4.16 22.86 -22.22
C GLU A 82 -5.36 23.82 -22.12
N ASN A 83 -6.21 23.64 -21.12
CA ASN A 83 -7.47 24.36 -20.97
C ASN A 83 -7.32 25.91 -21.11
N PRO A 84 -8.00 26.55 -22.08
CA PRO A 84 -7.91 28.00 -22.29
C PRO A 84 -8.56 28.80 -21.14
N ALA A 85 -9.47 28.20 -20.36
CA ALA A 85 -10.09 28.86 -19.22
C ALA A 85 -9.07 29.19 -18.11
N ALA A 86 -7.93 28.50 -18.07
CA ALA A 86 -6.85 28.78 -17.12
C ALA A 86 -6.23 30.18 -17.27
N ALA A 87 -6.41 30.82 -18.43
CA ALA A 87 -5.96 32.19 -18.69
C ALA A 87 -6.96 33.26 -18.18
N SER A 88 -8.15 32.86 -17.73
CA SER A 88 -9.19 33.78 -17.27
C SER A 88 -8.82 34.41 -15.93
N SER A 89 -8.87 35.74 -15.85
CA SER A 89 -8.57 36.45 -14.61
C SER A 89 -9.79 36.59 -13.71
N SER A 90 -9.61 36.34 -12.40
CA SER A 90 -10.65 36.62 -11.39
C SER A 90 -10.97 38.12 -11.25
N TYR A 91 -10.10 39.01 -11.71
CA TYR A 91 -10.29 40.47 -11.63
C TYR A 91 -11.20 41.03 -12.75
N GLY A 92 -11.71 40.19 -13.64
CA GLY A 92 -12.74 40.56 -14.60
C GLY A 92 -12.58 39.88 -15.97
N PRO A 93 -13.68 39.77 -16.75
CA PRO A 93 -13.72 38.97 -17.98
C PRO A 93 -12.89 39.55 -19.14
N HIS A 94 -12.53 40.83 -19.08
CA HIS A 94 -11.69 41.50 -20.08
C HIS A 94 -10.19 41.36 -19.77
N ARG A 95 -9.83 40.79 -18.61
CA ARG A 95 -8.44 40.61 -18.19
C ARG A 95 -8.05 39.15 -18.30
N VAL A 96 -6.78 38.97 -18.64
CA VAL A 96 -6.17 37.66 -18.77
C VAL A 96 -4.89 37.60 -17.97
N ILE A 97 -4.59 36.41 -17.49
CA ILE A 97 -3.36 36.16 -16.76
C ILE A 97 -2.24 35.96 -17.80
N PRO A 98 -1.24 36.87 -17.88
CA PRO A 98 -0.31 36.91 -19.02
C PRO A 98 0.58 35.67 -19.15
N ASP A 99 0.92 35.03 -18.05
CA ASP A 99 1.74 33.81 -17.98
C ASP A 99 1.03 32.55 -18.51
N ARG A 100 -0.31 32.53 -18.45
CA ARG A 100 -1.15 31.39 -18.87
C ARG A 100 -1.85 31.61 -20.20
N TRP A 101 -1.63 32.76 -20.86
CA TRP A 101 -2.25 33.10 -22.13
C TRP A 101 -1.68 32.23 -23.27
N LYS A 102 -2.58 31.54 -23.99
CA LYS A 102 -2.22 30.62 -25.10
C LYS A 102 -2.66 31.10 -26.48
N GLY A 103 -3.22 32.29 -26.59
CA GLY A 103 -3.73 32.85 -27.85
C GLY A 103 -5.20 33.22 -27.78
N MET A 104 -5.70 33.77 -28.91
CA MET A 104 -7.11 34.12 -29.08
C MET A 104 -7.95 32.88 -29.41
N SER A 105 -9.23 32.92 -29.04
CA SER A 105 -10.16 31.84 -29.36
C SER A 105 -10.45 31.80 -30.88
N PRO A 106 -10.85 30.63 -31.43
CA PRO A 106 -11.23 30.53 -32.84
C PRO A 106 -12.32 31.52 -33.25
N GLU A 107 -13.27 31.79 -32.35
CA GLU A 107 -14.38 32.73 -32.58
C GLU A 107 -13.88 34.17 -32.67
N GLN A 108 -12.93 34.56 -31.80
CA GLN A 108 -12.30 35.88 -31.87
C GLN A 108 -11.51 36.05 -33.17
N LEU A 109 -10.75 35.02 -33.57
CA LEU A 109 -10.01 35.03 -34.83
C LEU A 109 -10.95 35.11 -36.03
N GLN A 110 -12.09 34.43 -35.99
CA GLN A 110 -13.10 34.51 -37.03
C GLN A 110 -13.70 35.93 -37.14
N ALA A 111 -14.08 36.54 -36.03
CA ALA A 111 -14.61 37.91 -36.03
C ALA A 111 -13.60 38.92 -36.61
N ILE A 112 -12.30 38.73 -36.35
CA ILE A 112 -11.24 39.54 -36.95
C ILE A 112 -11.21 39.35 -38.48
N ARG A 113 -11.29 38.12 -38.98
CA ARG A 113 -11.31 37.84 -40.42
C ARG A 113 -12.52 38.47 -41.11
N GLU A 114 -13.71 38.31 -40.51
CA GLU A 114 -14.93 38.92 -41.02
C GLU A 114 -14.81 40.46 -41.09
N THR A 115 -14.21 41.07 -40.07
CA THR A 115 -13.94 42.52 -40.06
C THR A 115 -12.94 42.92 -41.16
N GLN A 116 -11.90 42.11 -41.40
CA GLN A 116 -10.93 42.37 -42.46
C GLN A 116 -11.55 42.26 -43.86
N ASP A 117 -12.44 41.30 -44.07
CA ASP A 117 -13.16 41.13 -45.33
C ASP A 117 -14.05 42.34 -45.60
N GLN A 118 -14.76 42.83 -44.57
CA GLN A 118 -15.56 44.04 -44.65
C GLN A 118 -14.70 45.27 -45.01
N GLN A 119 -13.55 45.43 -44.37
CA GLN A 119 -12.60 46.51 -44.69
C GLN A 119 -12.08 46.45 -46.13
N CYS A 120 -11.83 45.24 -46.65
CA CYS A 120 -11.42 45.06 -48.05
C CYS A 120 -12.52 45.50 -49.02
N GLN A 121 -13.78 45.18 -48.70
CA GLN A 121 -14.93 45.61 -49.50
C GLN A 121 -15.11 47.13 -49.47
N GLU A 122 -15.05 47.74 -48.28
CA GLU A 122 -15.13 49.21 -48.12
C GLU A 122 -14.07 49.93 -48.96
N LYS A 123 -12.83 49.41 -48.95
CA LYS A 123 -11.73 49.96 -49.73
C LYS A 123 -11.93 49.84 -51.25
N GLN A 124 -12.63 48.80 -51.72
CA GLN A 124 -12.94 48.61 -53.14
C GLN A 124 -14.11 49.48 -53.61
N VAL A 125 -15.07 49.78 -52.72
CA VAL A 125 -16.25 50.59 -53.02
C VAL A 125 -15.93 52.10 -53.03
N GLY A 126 -14.76 52.51 -52.55
CA GLY A 126 -14.26 53.87 -52.71
C GLY A 126 -15.07 54.88 -51.90
N VAL A 127 -14.98 54.79 -50.57
CA VAL A 127 -15.16 55.94 -49.68
C VAL A 127 -13.78 56.49 -49.34
#